data_AF-A0A2H1ECP9-F1
#
_entry.id   AF-A0A2H1ECP9-F1
#
_cell.length_a   1.000
_cell.length_b   1.000
_cell.length_c   1.000
_cell.angle_alpha   90.00
_cell.angle_beta   90.00
_cell.angle_gamma   90.00
#
_symmetry.space_group_name_H-M   'P 1'
#
loop_
_entity.id
_entity.type
_entity.pdbx_description
1 polymer ?
#
loop_
_entity_poly.entity_id
_entity_poly.type
_entity_poly.pdbx_seq_one_letter_code
_entity_poly.pdbx_strand_id
1 'polypeptide(L)'
;MNSLLKELEVLKKRIETIRSEDKSNYDNDYKKHLSIEESVYRQLVEKIEYQILSPSEKQSERILNLTKSREQNKDVTDQLNEINLYSKIREVIPYAMAVSYKINMEKKHLTEDLLSFCEEQLETIDSSPYKRKVTFPSKEEVEKAFKSYTQRIKPNRIPVLKAYKQPEVNKKIEELYQMFLSLAQ
;
A
#
# COMPACT_ATOMS: atom_id res chain seq x y z
N MET A 1 -8.34 0.15 -16.88
CA MET A 1 -6.98 0.20 -17.48
C MET A 1 -6.92 1.10 -18.72
N ASN A 2 -7.80 0.94 -19.72
CA ASN A 2 -7.81 1.81 -20.91
C ASN A 2 -8.04 3.32 -20.65
N SER A 3 -8.77 3.71 -19.59
CA SER A 3 -8.96 5.14 -19.26
C SER A 3 -7.67 5.81 -18.76
N LEU A 4 -6.96 5.16 -17.83
CA LEU A 4 -5.73 5.72 -17.23
C LEU A 4 -4.60 5.88 -18.25
N LEU A 5 -4.45 4.93 -19.18
CA LEU A 5 -3.45 5.03 -20.24
C LEU A 5 -3.78 6.17 -21.22
N LYS A 6 -5.07 6.36 -21.54
CA LYS A 6 -5.52 7.47 -22.37
C LYS A 6 -5.31 8.82 -21.68
N GLU A 7 -5.63 8.92 -20.39
CA GLU A 7 -5.37 10.11 -19.57
C GLU A 7 -3.88 10.42 -19.50
N LEU A 8 -3.04 9.40 -19.31
CA LEU A 8 -1.58 9.52 -19.31
C LEU A 8 -1.05 10.10 -20.63
N GLU A 9 -1.52 9.58 -21.78
CA GLU A 9 -1.15 10.10 -23.10
C GLU A 9 -1.57 11.56 -23.29
N VAL A 10 -2.77 11.94 -22.86
CA VAL A 10 -3.26 13.32 -22.94
C VAL A 10 -2.39 14.26 -22.13
N LEU A 11 -2.04 13.88 -20.89
CA LEU A 11 -1.18 14.68 -20.02
C LEU A 11 0.23 14.82 -20.60
N LYS A 12 0.82 13.73 -21.13
CA LYS A 12 2.15 13.77 -21.77
C LYS A 12 2.16 14.71 -22.97
N LYS A 13 1.16 14.62 -23.86
CA LYS A 13 1.00 15.53 -25.01
C LYS A 13 0.84 16.99 -24.57
N ARG A 14 0.11 17.25 -23.48
CA ARG A 14 -0.05 18.61 -22.95
C ARG A 14 1.26 19.17 -22.41
N ILE A 15 2.05 18.36 -21.69
CA ILE A 15 3.40 18.74 -21.23
C ILE A 15 4.31 19.06 -22.43
N GLU A 16 4.31 18.22 -23.46
CA GLU A 16 5.07 18.45 -24.69
C GLU A 16 4.67 19.76 -25.38
N THR A 17 3.36 20.03 -25.45
CA THR A 17 2.83 21.28 -26.00
C THR A 17 3.38 22.49 -25.25
N ILE A 18 3.28 22.51 -23.92
CA ILE A 18 3.80 23.60 -23.06
C ILE A 18 5.32 23.81 -23.24
N ARG A 19 6.07 22.73 -23.49
CA ARG A 19 7.52 22.80 -23.70
C ARG A 19 7.90 23.31 -25.09
N SER A 20 7.11 22.97 -26.10
CA SER A 20 7.35 23.36 -27.50
C SER A 20 6.83 24.77 -27.84
N GLU A 21 6.02 25.36 -26.97
CA GLU A 21 5.41 26.67 -27.17
C GLU A 21 6.46 27.79 -27.17
N ASP A 22 6.41 28.70 -28.15
CA ASP A 22 7.27 29.88 -28.18
C ASP A 22 6.78 30.91 -27.17
N LYS A 23 7.56 31.08 -26.09
CA LYS A 23 7.25 31.97 -24.97
C LYS A 23 7.84 33.36 -25.13
N SER A 24 8.47 33.67 -26.28
CA SER A 24 9.16 34.94 -26.53
C SER A 24 8.27 36.16 -26.27
N ASN A 25 7.01 36.08 -26.69
CA ASN A 25 6.02 37.18 -26.61
C ASN A 25 5.14 37.17 -25.36
N TYR A 26 5.33 36.22 -24.44
CA TYR A 26 4.51 36.13 -23.23
C TYR A 26 5.05 37.00 -22.12
N ASP A 27 4.14 37.60 -21.35
CA ASP A 27 4.49 38.26 -20.09
C ASP A 27 4.98 37.24 -19.04
N ASN A 28 5.55 37.77 -17.96
CA ASN A 28 6.13 36.94 -16.91
C ASN A 28 5.08 36.16 -16.12
N ASP A 29 3.87 36.68 -15.98
CA ASP A 29 2.79 36.03 -15.23
C ASP A 29 2.27 34.80 -15.98
N TYR A 30 2.12 34.90 -17.29
CA TYR A 30 1.74 33.79 -18.16
C TYR A 30 2.84 32.73 -18.24
N LYS A 31 4.11 33.14 -18.34
CA LYS A 31 5.25 32.20 -18.24
C LYS A 31 5.25 31.43 -16.93
N LYS A 32 4.96 32.11 -15.81
CA LYS A 32 4.84 31.49 -14.48
C LYS A 32 3.64 30.55 -14.42
N HIS A 33 2.51 30.93 -14.98
CA HIS A 33 1.31 30.07 -15.07
C HIS A 33 1.62 28.75 -15.80
N LEU A 34 2.23 28.82 -16.99
CA LEU A 34 2.63 27.64 -17.76
C LEU A 34 3.62 26.75 -17.00
N SER A 35 4.57 27.34 -16.26
CA SER A 35 5.50 26.58 -15.43
C SER A 35 4.80 25.83 -14.30
N ILE A 36 3.78 26.43 -13.67
CA ILE A 36 2.97 25.78 -12.64
C ILE A 36 2.13 24.67 -13.26
N GLU A 37 1.48 24.94 -14.39
CA GLU A 37 0.68 23.96 -15.13
C GLU A 37 1.51 22.72 -15.51
N GLU A 38 2.71 22.91 -16.08
CA GLU A 38 3.64 21.82 -16.39
C GLU A 38 3.99 21.03 -15.13
N SER A 39 4.32 21.70 -14.03
CA SER A 39 4.67 21.04 -12.76
C SER A 39 3.52 20.19 -12.24
N VAL A 40 2.29 20.67 -12.33
CA VAL A 40 1.09 19.91 -11.90
C VAL A 40 0.89 18.69 -12.79
N TYR A 41 0.97 18.84 -14.11
CA TYR A 41 0.81 17.71 -15.02
C TYR A 41 1.90 16.67 -14.86
N ARG A 42 3.15 17.07 -14.61
CA ARG A 42 4.23 16.13 -14.30
C ARG A 42 3.94 15.29 -13.06
N GLN A 43 3.46 15.91 -11.97
CA GLN A 43 3.09 15.17 -10.77
C GLN A 43 1.93 14.20 -11.02
N LEU A 44 0.96 14.57 -11.85
CA LEU A 44 -0.13 13.70 -12.25
C LEU A 44 0.36 12.52 -13.10
N VAL A 45 1.26 12.78 -14.05
CA VAL A 45 1.91 11.74 -14.88
C VAL A 45 2.64 10.75 -13.98
N GLU A 46 3.52 11.23 -13.10
CA GLU A 46 4.29 10.38 -12.18
C GLU A 46 3.37 9.53 -11.28
N LYS A 47 2.26 10.11 -10.81
CA LYS A 47 1.26 9.37 -10.01
C LYS A 47 0.56 8.29 -10.82
N ILE A 48 0.10 8.59 -12.05
CA ILE A 48 -0.59 7.61 -12.91
C ILE A 48 0.38 6.51 -13.32
N GLU A 49 1.61 6.86 -13.70
CA GLU A 49 2.66 5.90 -14.05
C GLU A 49 2.93 4.94 -12.89
N TYR A 50 3.00 5.43 -11.66
CA TYR A 50 3.12 4.55 -10.50
C TYR A 50 1.88 3.66 -10.30
N GLN A 51 0.67 4.19 -10.49
CA GLN A 51 -0.57 3.43 -10.27
C GLN A 51 -0.73 2.25 -11.22
N ILE A 52 -0.23 2.36 -12.46
CA ILE A 52 -0.29 1.27 -13.45
C ILE A 52 0.77 0.19 -13.24
N LEU A 53 1.78 0.43 -12.39
CA LEU A 53 2.79 -0.58 -12.07
C LEU A 53 2.16 -1.79 -11.37
N SER A 54 2.69 -2.97 -11.67
CA SER A 54 2.38 -4.18 -10.92
C SER A 54 2.82 -4.07 -9.45
N PRO A 55 2.23 -4.85 -8.54
CA PRO A 55 2.67 -4.94 -7.15
C PRO A 55 4.19 -5.14 -6.97
N SER A 56 4.82 -5.97 -7.81
CA SER A 56 6.26 -6.21 -7.78
C SER A 56 7.09 -5.01 -8.23
N GLU A 57 6.63 -4.28 -9.24
CA GLU A 57 7.28 -3.06 -9.72
C GLU A 57 7.17 -1.95 -8.68
N LYS A 58 5.99 -1.79 -8.04
CA LYS A 58 5.80 -0.85 -6.92
C LYS A 58 6.73 -1.15 -5.73
N GLN A 59 6.91 -2.43 -5.38
CA GLN A 59 7.87 -2.83 -4.35
C GLN A 59 9.32 -2.46 -4.75
N SER A 60 9.67 -2.64 -6.02
CA SER A 60 11.01 -2.34 -6.53
C SER A 60 11.30 -0.83 -6.49
N GLU A 61 10.34 0.00 -6.90
CA GLU A 61 10.39 1.46 -6.77
C GLU A 61 10.54 1.91 -5.30
N ARG A 62 9.82 1.28 -4.37
CA ARG A 62 9.96 1.57 -2.93
C ARG A 62 11.38 1.28 -2.42
N ILE A 63 11.97 0.15 -2.83
CA ILE A 63 13.37 -0.20 -2.47
C ILE A 63 14.37 0.79 -3.09
N LEU A 64 14.15 1.21 -4.34
CA LEU A 64 14.98 2.22 -4.99
C LEU A 64 14.90 3.56 -4.25
N ASN A 65 13.71 3.99 -3.84
CA ASN A 65 13.51 5.24 -3.10
C ASN A 65 14.08 5.19 -1.67
N LEU A 66 14.02 4.03 -1.01
CA LEU A 66 14.73 3.78 0.25
C LEU A 66 16.24 3.98 0.06
N THR A 67 16.80 3.42 -1.02
CA THR A 67 18.24 3.49 -1.33
C THR A 67 18.67 4.94 -1.57
N LYS A 68 17.94 5.69 -2.41
CA LYS A 68 18.18 7.13 -2.63
C LYS A 68 18.08 7.95 -1.34
N SER A 69 17.15 7.60 -0.45
CA SER A 69 16.96 8.30 0.83
C SER A 69 18.14 8.03 1.78
N ARG A 70 18.66 6.79 1.80
CA ARG A 70 19.88 6.42 2.54
C ARG A 70 21.12 7.15 2.03
N GLU A 71 21.31 7.25 0.73
CA GLU A 71 22.41 8.00 0.12
C GLU A 71 22.40 9.49 0.53
N GLN A 72 21.21 10.03 0.80
CA GLN A 72 21.00 11.39 1.28
C GLN A 72 21.07 11.52 2.81
N ASN A 73 21.48 10.48 3.54
CA ASN A 73 21.52 10.42 5.00
C ASN A 73 20.18 10.77 5.69
N LYS A 74 19.05 10.47 5.04
CA LYS A 74 17.72 10.63 5.66
C LYS A 74 17.45 9.46 6.60
N ASP A 75 16.64 9.70 7.63
CA ASP A 75 16.06 8.60 8.41
C ASP A 75 15.10 7.81 7.52
N VAL A 76 15.36 6.51 7.40
CA VAL A 76 14.62 5.60 6.53
C VAL A 76 13.90 4.49 7.30
N THR A 77 13.83 4.61 8.63
CA THR A 77 13.24 3.60 9.52
C THR A 77 11.82 3.25 9.09
N ASP A 78 10.97 4.26 8.90
CA ASP A 78 9.57 4.06 8.51
C ASP A 78 9.42 3.50 7.09
N GLN A 79 10.27 3.93 6.15
CA GLN A 79 10.27 3.39 4.78
C GLN A 79 10.64 1.90 4.78
N LEU A 80 11.63 1.50 5.58
CA LEU A 80 12.03 0.11 5.73
C LEU A 80 10.91 -0.72 6.37
N ASN A 81 10.25 -0.19 7.39
CA ASN A 81 9.11 -0.82 8.05
C ASN A 81 7.95 -1.02 7.08
N GLU A 82 7.62 -0.02 6.25
CA GLU A 82 6.58 -0.13 5.21
C GLU A 82 6.90 -1.21 4.17
N ILE A 83 8.15 -1.27 3.68
CA ILE A 83 8.62 -2.29 2.73
C ILE A 83 8.47 -3.69 3.31
N ASN A 84 8.91 -3.87 4.55
CA ASN A 84 8.83 -5.16 5.24
C ASN A 84 7.37 -5.56 5.51
N LEU A 85 6.54 -4.59 5.91
CA LEU A 85 5.14 -4.82 6.22
C LEU A 85 4.38 -5.26 4.96
N TYR A 86 4.62 -4.60 3.82
CA TYR A 86 4.04 -5.00 2.54
C TYR A 86 4.35 -6.46 2.19
N SER A 87 5.63 -6.84 2.27
CA SER A 87 6.07 -8.21 2.03
C SER A 87 5.40 -9.19 2.99
N LYS A 88 5.27 -8.82 4.27
CA LYS A 88 4.67 -9.67 5.29
C LYS A 88 3.17 -9.86 5.08
N ILE A 89 2.44 -8.80 4.74
CA ILE A 89 1.01 -8.89 4.42
C ILE A 89 0.79 -9.85 3.25
N ARG A 90 1.54 -9.67 2.15
CA ARG A 90 1.46 -10.51 0.95
C ARG A 90 1.79 -11.99 1.24
N GLU A 91 2.76 -12.24 2.11
CA GLU A 91 3.10 -13.59 2.58
C GLU A 91 1.95 -14.23 3.36
N VAL A 92 1.26 -13.48 4.21
CA VAL A 92 0.29 -14.00 5.18
C VAL A 92 -1.13 -14.15 4.63
N ILE A 93 -1.51 -13.37 3.60
CA ILE A 93 -2.84 -13.46 2.97
C ILE A 93 -3.24 -14.91 2.63
N PRO A 94 -2.40 -15.72 1.94
CA PRO A 94 -2.75 -17.11 1.64
C PRO A 94 -3.04 -17.95 2.90
N TYR A 95 -2.30 -17.74 3.98
CA TYR A 95 -2.52 -18.44 5.25
C TYR A 95 -3.84 -18.00 5.90
N ALA A 96 -4.13 -16.70 5.91
CA ALA A 96 -5.39 -16.15 6.42
C ALA A 96 -6.61 -16.61 5.60
N MET A 97 -6.45 -16.77 4.28
CA MET A 97 -7.47 -17.33 3.39
C MET A 97 -7.67 -18.84 3.60
N ALA A 98 -6.59 -19.61 3.76
CA ALA A 98 -6.66 -21.06 3.99
C ALA A 98 -7.45 -21.42 5.25
N VAL A 99 -7.53 -20.46 6.18
CA VAL A 99 -8.29 -20.60 7.40
C VAL A 99 -9.52 -19.69 7.45
N SER A 100 -9.94 -19.14 6.31
CA SER A 100 -11.21 -18.45 6.24
C SER A 100 -12.35 -19.46 6.30
N TYR A 101 -13.16 -19.39 7.34
CA TYR A 101 -14.31 -20.27 7.53
C TYR A 101 -15.53 -19.48 7.96
N LYS A 102 -16.69 -19.84 7.39
CA LYS A 102 -17.98 -19.28 7.75
C LYS A 102 -18.58 -20.12 8.88
N ILE A 103 -18.64 -19.58 10.08
CA ILE A 103 -19.36 -20.22 11.19
C ILE A 103 -20.86 -20.12 10.91
N ASN A 104 -21.60 -21.23 11.07
CA ASN A 104 -23.07 -21.20 11.00
C ASN A 104 -23.62 -20.15 11.97
N MET A 105 -24.49 -19.27 11.46
CA MET A 105 -25.07 -18.09 12.13
C MET A 105 -24.26 -16.78 12.08
N GLU A 106 -23.02 -16.78 11.59
CA GLU A 106 -22.30 -15.51 11.36
C GLU A 106 -22.48 -15.00 9.92
N LYS A 107 -22.64 -13.67 9.79
CA LYS A 107 -22.77 -13.01 8.49
C LYS A 107 -21.44 -12.98 7.71
N LYS A 108 -20.30 -13.07 8.40
CA LYS A 108 -18.95 -12.91 7.87
C LYS A 108 -18.10 -14.17 8.07
N HIS A 109 -17.04 -14.29 7.27
CA HIS A 109 -15.99 -15.28 7.51
C HIS A 109 -15.11 -14.87 8.71
N LEU A 110 -14.56 -15.86 9.42
CA LEU A 110 -13.72 -15.63 10.61
C LEU A 110 -12.53 -14.70 10.37
N THR A 111 -11.88 -14.80 9.22
CA THR A 111 -10.72 -13.97 8.86
C THR A 111 -11.07 -12.82 7.92
N GLU A 112 -12.35 -12.55 7.68
CA GLU A 112 -12.78 -11.50 6.75
C GLU A 112 -12.25 -10.13 7.16
N ASP A 113 -12.42 -9.76 8.43
CA ASP A 113 -11.95 -8.45 8.93
C ASP A 113 -10.41 -8.34 8.84
N LEU A 114 -9.67 -9.44 9.03
CA LEU A 114 -8.21 -9.49 8.85
C LEU A 114 -7.83 -9.31 7.37
N LEU A 115 -8.53 -10.00 6.47
CA LEU A 115 -8.25 -9.94 5.03
C LEU A 115 -8.55 -8.55 4.47
N SER A 116 -9.72 -7.97 4.81
CA SER A 116 -10.06 -6.60 4.41
C SER A 116 -9.07 -5.59 4.97
N PHE A 117 -8.66 -5.72 6.23
CA PHE A 117 -7.63 -4.88 6.81
C PHE A 117 -6.30 -4.99 6.03
N CYS A 118 -5.84 -6.21 5.72
CA CYS A 118 -4.65 -6.42 4.92
C CYS A 118 -4.75 -5.76 3.54
N GLU A 119 -5.89 -5.86 2.85
CA GLU A 119 -6.13 -5.23 1.55
C GLU A 119 -6.07 -3.70 1.65
N GLU A 120 -6.76 -3.10 2.63
CA GLU A 120 -6.73 -1.66 2.90
C GLU A 120 -5.31 -1.16 3.21
N GLN A 121 -4.52 -1.94 3.96
CA GLN A 121 -3.12 -1.61 4.23
C GLN A 121 -2.26 -1.70 2.97
N LEU A 122 -2.46 -2.70 2.10
CA LEU A 122 -1.75 -2.76 0.82
C LEU A 122 -2.10 -1.58 -0.09
N GLU A 123 -3.37 -1.17 -0.16
CA GLU A 123 -3.79 0.01 -0.92
C GLU A 123 -3.18 1.30 -0.35
N THR A 124 -3.16 1.43 0.97
CA THR A 124 -2.51 2.54 1.66
C THR A 124 -1.01 2.58 1.34
N ILE A 125 -0.35 1.42 1.34
CA ILE A 125 1.06 1.27 0.95
C ILE A 125 1.27 1.67 -0.52
N ASP A 126 0.40 1.25 -1.43
CA ASP A 126 0.51 1.48 -2.88
C ASP A 126 -0.10 2.81 -3.37
N SER A 127 -0.55 3.68 -2.46
CA SER A 127 -1.22 4.95 -2.79
C SER A 127 -0.34 5.97 -3.50
N SER A 128 0.97 6.02 -3.20
CA SER A 128 1.91 6.99 -3.77
C SER A 128 3.36 6.51 -3.67
N PRO A 129 4.20 6.78 -4.68
CA PRO A 129 5.65 6.55 -4.60
C PRO A 129 6.36 7.58 -3.72
N TYR A 130 5.75 8.76 -3.51
CA TYR A 130 6.36 9.92 -2.86
C TYR A 130 5.59 10.33 -1.61
N LYS A 131 5.46 9.41 -0.67
CA LYS A 131 4.80 9.71 0.60
C LYS A 131 5.63 10.72 1.40
N ARG A 132 5.00 11.82 1.80
CA ARG A 132 5.61 12.78 2.72
C ARG A 132 5.86 12.16 4.09
N LYS A 133 4.98 11.24 4.50
CA LYS A 133 5.05 10.49 5.76
C LYS A 133 4.44 9.11 5.53
N VAL A 134 5.07 8.09 6.11
CA VAL A 134 4.49 6.74 6.21
C VAL A 134 3.54 6.73 7.40
N THR A 135 2.34 6.20 7.19
CA THR A 135 1.31 6.09 8.22
C THR A 135 1.07 4.62 8.51
N PHE A 136 1.19 4.25 9.79
CA PHE A 136 0.86 2.93 10.29
C PHE A 136 -0.52 2.97 10.98
N PRO A 137 -1.25 1.83 10.99
CA PRO A 137 -2.54 1.75 11.67
C PRO A 137 -2.39 1.95 13.18
N SER A 138 -3.44 2.46 13.81
CA SER A 138 -3.53 2.54 15.27
C SER A 138 -3.60 1.15 15.90
N LYS A 139 -3.23 1.06 17.18
CA LYS A 139 -3.34 -0.20 17.92
C LYS A 139 -4.77 -0.76 17.95
N GLU A 140 -5.76 0.12 18.04
CA GLU A 140 -7.19 -0.25 18.08
C GLU A 140 -7.66 -0.85 16.75
N GLU A 141 -7.22 -0.29 15.63
CA GLU A 141 -7.50 -0.83 14.29
C GLU A 141 -6.91 -2.24 14.14
N VAL A 142 -5.66 -2.42 14.57
CA VAL A 142 -4.98 -3.72 14.55
C VAL A 142 -5.71 -4.74 15.43
N GLU A 143 -6.02 -4.41 16.68
CA GLU A 143 -6.73 -5.33 17.58
C GLU A 143 -8.12 -5.71 17.07
N LYS A 144 -8.83 -4.75 16.45
CA LYS A 144 -10.13 -5.01 15.83
C LYS A 144 -10.02 -5.98 14.67
N ALA A 145 -9.07 -5.78 13.76
CA ALA A 145 -8.84 -6.66 12.60
C ALA A 145 -8.43 -8.08 13.02
N PHE A 146 -7.60 -8.20 14.06
CA PHE A 146 -7.08 -9.48 14.55
C PHE A 146 -7.96 -10.13 15.64
N LYS A 147 -9.14 -9.57 15.94
CA LYS A 147 -10.02 -10.05 17.02
C LYS A 147 -10.40 -11.52 16.90
N SER A 148 -10.85 -11.94 15.71
CA SER A 148 -11.20 -13.35 15.48
C SER A 148 -10.00 -14.27 15.64
N TYR A 149 -8.83 -13.82 15.20
CA TYR A 149 -7.60 -14.58 15.36
C TYR A 149 -7.24 -14.78 16.84
N THR A 150 -7.15 -13.68 17.59
CA THR A 150 -6.72 -13.69 19.00
C THR A 150 -7.74 -14.37 19.93
N GLN A 151 -9.05 -14.23 19.66
CA GLN A 151 -10.09 -14.71 20.57
C GLN A 151 -10.63 -16.10 20.24
N ARG A 152 -10.49 -16.57 18.98
CA ARG A 152 -11.12 -17.82 18.52
C ARG A 152 -10.12 -18.78 17.89
N ILE A 153 -9.30 -18.30 16.96
CA ILE A 153 -8.37 -19.13 16.19
C ILE A 153 -7.19 -19.58 17.06
N LYS A 154 -6.42 -18.63 17.60
CA LYS A 154 -5.22 -18.90 18.41
C LYS A 154 -5.52 -19.76 19.64
N PRO A 155 -6.60 -19.53 20.42
CA PRO A 155 -6.94 -20.39 21.55
C PRO A 155 -7.63 -21.71 21.14
N ASN A 156 -7.69 -22.02 19.83
CA ASN A 156 -8.27 -23.23 19.27
C ASN A 156 -9.71 -23.50 19.75
N ARG A 157 -10.54 -22.44 19.80
CA ARG A 157 -11.94 -22.54 20.26
C ARG A 157 -12.89 -23.12 19.21
N ILE A 158 -12.37 -23.55 18.06
CA ILE A 158 -13.16 -24.11 16.96
C ILE A 158 -12.65 -25.53 16.66
N PRO A 159 -13.09 -26.55 17.43
CA PRO A 159 -12.48 -27.89 17.42
C PRO A 159 -12.54 -28.60 16.07
N VAL A 160 -13.55 -28.24 15.25
CA VAL A 160 -13.90 -28.86 13.97
C VAL A 160 -12.95 -28.50 12.82
N LEU A 161 -12.15 -27.45 12.95
CA LEU A 161 -11.33 -26.94 11.85
C LEU A 161 -9.88 -27.42 11.96
N LYS A 162 -9.53 -28.44 11.17
CA LYS A 162 -8.18 -29.00 11.10
C LYS A 162 -7.13 -28.00 10.59
N ALA A 163 -7.51 -27.07 9.70
CA ALA A 163 -6.59 -26.10 9.10
C ALA A 163 -5.97 -25.15 10.16
N TYR A 164 -6.75 -24.70 11.16
CA TYR A 164 -6.23 -23.88 12.27
C TYR A 164 -5.27 -24.62 13.19
N LYS A 165 -5.25 -25.95 13.14
CA LYS A 165 -4.31 -26.76 13.94
C LYS A 165 -2.94 -26.86 13.26
N GLN A 166 -2.77 -26.32 12.05
CA GLN A 166 -1.47 -26.25 11.40
C GLN A 166 -0.62 -25.17 12.09
N PRO A 167 0.51 -25.54 12.72
CA PRO A 167 1.34 -24.59 13.46
C PRO A 167 1.85 -23.44 12.60
N GLU A 168 2.09 -23.70 11.32
CA GLU A 168 2.58 -22.71 10.37
C GLU A 168 1.59 -21.57 10.16
N VAL A 169 0.30 -21.86 9.97
CA VAL A 169 -0.72 -20.81 9.78
C VAL A 169 -0.77 -19.89 11.00
N ASN A 170 -0.84 -20.46 12.20
CA ASN A 170 -0.88 -19.68 13.42
C ASN A 170 0.37 -18.84 13.60
N LYS A 171 1.55 -19.40 13.30
CA LYS A 171 2.83 -18.70 13.36
C LYS A 171 2.85 -17.50 12.40
N LYS A 172 2.44 -17.69 11.14
CA LYS A 172 2.45 -16.64 10.13
C LYS A 172 1.50 -15.49 10.45
N ILE A 173 0.28 -15.80 10.91
CA ILE A 173 -0.68 -14.77 11.34
C ILE A 173 -0.20 -14.06 12.61
N GLU A 174 0.40 -14.77 13.57
CA GLU A 174 0.99 -14.15 14.77
C GLU A 174 2.13 -13.21 14.42
N GLU A 175 3.05 -13.62 13.53
CA GLU A 175 4.17 -12.78 13.09
C GLU A 175 3.67 -11.47 12.47
N LEU A 176 2.63 -11.51 11.64
CA LEU A 176 2.01 -10.30 11.10
C LEU A 176 1.35 -9.45 12.20
N TYR A 177 0.64 -10.08 13.13
CA TYR A 177 0.01 -9.39 14.25
C TYR A 177 1.03 -8.62 15.10
N GLN A 178 2.12 -9.28 15.49
CA GLN A 178 3.19 -8.67 16.28
C GLN A 178 3.89 -7.54 15.50
N MET A 179 4.09 -7.71 14.20
CA MET A 179 4.66 -6.68 13.35
C MET A 179 3.76 -5.44 13.26
N PHE A 180 2.44 -5.61 13.13
CA PHE A 180 1.52 -4.48 13.19
C PHE A 180 1.55 -3.79 14.55
N LEU A 181 1.56 -4.55 15.66
CA LEU A 181 1.61 -3.99 17.01
C LEU A 181 2.90 -3.22 17.30
N SER A 182 4.05 -3.64 16.75
CA SER A 182 5.31 -2.91 16.94
C SER A 182 5.39 -1.61 16.14
N LEU A 183 4.54 -1.46 15.13
CA LEU A 183 4.44 -0.28 14.27
C LEU A 183 3.26 0.62 14.62
N ALA A 184 2.33 0.12 15.45
CA ALA A 184 1.09 0.81 15.77
C ALA A 184 1.35 2.12 16.51
N GLN A 185 0.68 3.18 16.05
CA GLN A 185 0.71 4.51 16.66
C GLN A 185 -0.29 4.63 17.81
#